data_AF-A0A371NX60-F1
#
_entry.id   AF-A0A371NX60-F1
#
_cell.length_a   1.000
_cell.length_b   1.000
_cell.length_c   1.000
_cell.angle_alpha   90.00
_cell.angle_beta   90.00
_cell.angle_gamma   90.00
#
_symmetry.space_group_name_H-M   'P 1'
#
loop_
_entity.id
_entity.type
_entity.pdbx_description
1 polymer ?
#
loop_
_entity_poly.entity_id
_entity_poly.type
_entity_poly.pdbx_seq_one_letter_code
_entity_poly.pdbx_strand_id
1 'polypeptide(L)'
;MPMDIRPVDGRDEYPRLVQIWRSAVDATHGFLAAADRDDIEAHLASDHLPQVDVHVAEREGRIVGFVGIADDKVEMLFVDAAEHGRGAGTALLSFALDHGAVAVDVNEQNTAAVEFYQRRGFTAVGRSSRDDQGRPYPLLRMRHRVPAWEGISTADLQRLHCQATHDAIERALQRGGDAWMDWRLPVIDRGRHAIFPLVVADASGDGTTVAETIGRLRTHWGYLHGGHDYRLGHLDETEGYGRKLAEAGAAGRNPFWWAVGGHAVVFVHSADDGAETLALHVVPLEWVRRHPSETTKRTNSRGRRALRQSEEVAVTWTWSDVVLPGRGRMDAWHPSRP
;
A
#
# COMPACT_ATOMS: atom_id res chain seq x y z
N MET A 1 22.71 12.57 2.28
CA MET A 1 23.04 11.68 3.43
C MET A 1 21.81 10.85 3.73
N PRO A 2 21.97 9.57 4.13
CA PRO A 2 20.83 8.70 4.34
C PRO A 2 20.01 9.22 5.54
N MET A 3 18.70 9.20 5.36
CA MET A 3 17.71 9.52 6.36
C MET A 3 16.90 8.26 6.54
N ASP A 4 16.86 7.76 7.77
CA ASP A 4 16.17 6.53 8.09
C ASP A 4 14.79 6.87 8.66
N ILE A 5 13.80 6.04 8.37
CA ILE A 5 12.44 6.19 8.93
C ILE A 5 12.08 4.88 9.59
N ARG A 6 11.81 4.94 10.90
CA ARG A 6 11.47 3.77 11.72
C ARG A 6 10.23 4.04 12.58
N PRO A 7 9.53 2.99 13.04
CA PRO A 7 8.54 3.13 14.10
C PRO A 7 9.16 3.77 15.35
N VAL A 8 8.36 4.51 16.12
CA VAL A 8 8.78 4.96 17.45
C VAL A 8 8.99 3.73 18.37
N ASP A 9 10.10 3.69 19.11
CA ASP A 9 10.47 2.50 19.89
C ASP A 9 9.65 2.38 21.18
N GLY A 10 9.13 3.50 21.69
CA GLY A 10 8.29 3.53 22.88
C GLY A 10 8.04 4.94 23.41
N ARG A 11 7.32 5.00 24.54
CA ARG A 11 6.95 6.28 25.19
C ARG A 11 8.15 7.10 25.68
N ASP A 12 9.31 6.46 25.86
CA ASP A 12 10.56 7.13 26.25
C ASP A 12 11.07 8.10 25.17
N GLU A 13 10.65 7.94 23.91
CA GLU A 13 10.98 8.85 22.82
C GLU A 13 10.01 10.05 22.73
N TYR A 14 8.83 9.98 23.37
CA TYR A 14 7.81 11.04 23.28
C TYR A 14 8.31 12.41 23.71
N PRO A 15 9.12 12.57 24.77
CA PRO A 15 9.68 13.88 25.12
C PRO A 15 10.44 14.54 23.96
N ARG A 16 11.13 13.76 23.11
CA ARG A 16 11.82 14.29 21.93
C ARG A 16 10.83 14.74 20.85
N LEU A 17 9.75 13.99 20.63
CA LEU A 17 8.70 14.35 19.67
C LEU A 17 7.97 15.63 20.11
N VAL A 18 7.69 15.78 21.41
CA VAL A 18 7.11 17.00 21.99
C VAL A 18 8.02 18.20 21.76
N GLN A 19 9.34 18.06 21.97
CA GLN A 19 10.31 19.12 21.68
C GLN A 19 10.33 19.52 20.20
N ILE A 20 10.28 18.53 19.29
CA ILE A 20 10.23 18.77 17.85
C ILE A 20 8.95 19.52 17.48
N TRP A 21 7.81 19.08 18.01
CA TRP A 21 6.53 19.75 17.82
C TRP A 21 6.61 21.21 18.29
N ARG A 22 7.11 21.45 19.50
CA ARG A 22 7.21 22.81 20.07
C ARG A 22 8.12 23.70 19.22
N SER A 23 9.28 23.18 18.81
CA SER A 23 10.22 23.87 17.93
C SER A 23 9.59 24.24 16.58
N ALA A 24 8.88 23.30 15.94
CA ALA A 24 8.20 23.53 14.66
C ALA A 24 7.07 24.56 14.78
N VAL A 25 6.28 24.45 15.86
CA VAL A 25 5.14 25.33 16.15
C VAL A 25 5.61 26.75 16.43
N ASP A 26 6.65 26.93 17.25
CA ASP A 26 7.23 28.24 17.52
C ASP A 26 7.76 28.91 16.23
N ALA A 27 8.29 28.12 15.28
CA ALA A 27 8.83 28.63 14.02
C ALA A 27 7.77 28.95 12.95
N THR A 28 6.59 28.31 12.98
CA THR A 28 5.64 28.36 11.86
C THR A 28 4.22 28.76 12.24
N HIS A 29 3.85 28.69 13.52
CA HIS A 29 2.49 28.94 14.01
C HIS A 29 2.44 30.18 14.91
N GLY A 30 3.02 31.30 14.45
CA GLY A 30 2.98 32.59 15.16
C GLY A 30 1.57 33.14 15.44
N PHE A 31 0.55 32.53 14.83
CA PHE A 31 -0.87 32.84 15.06
C PHE A 31 -1.48 32.12 16.28
N LEU A 32 -0.87 31.04 16.79
CA LEU A 32 -1.37 30.33 17.97
C LEU A 32 -1.07 31.13 19.23
N ALA A 33 -2.10 31.38 20.03
CA ALA A 33 -1.95 31.98 21.36
C ALA A 33 -1.05 31.11 22.25
N ALA A 34 -0.25 31.75 23.10
CA ALA A 34 0.70 31.04 23.97
C ALA A 34 0.00 30.01 24.87
N ALA A 35 -1.16 30.36 25.45
CA ALA A 35 -1.94 29.46 26.30
C ALA A 35 -2.43 28.22 25.53
N ASP A 36 -2.90 28.39 24.29
CA ASP A 36 -3.34 27.25 23.46
C ASP A 36 -2.15 26.36 23.07
N ARG A 37 -0.98 26.96 22.83
CA ARG A 37 0.25 26.22 22.52
C ARG A 37 0.69 25.37 23.70
N ASP A 38 0.73 25.96 24.89
CA ASP A 38 1.13 25.26 26.12
C ASP A 38 0.14 24.15 26.48
N ASP A 39 -1.16 24.37 26.23
CA ASP A 39 -2.21 23.37 26.42
C ASP A 39 -2.06 22.17 25.46
N ILE A 40 -1.83 22.41 24.16
CA ILE A 40 -1.61 21.32 23.20
C ILE A 40 -0.35 20.52 23.57
N GLU A 41 0.73 21.21 23.97
CA GLU A 41 1.99 20.56 24.36
C GLU A 41 1.77 19.60 25.53
N ALA A 42 1.02 20.02 26.54
CA ALA A 42 0.75 19.24 27.75
C ALA A 42 0.00 17.93 27.45
N HIS A 43 -0.86 17.91 26.44
CA HIS A 43 -1.66 16.75 26.06
C HIS A 43 -1.03 15.90 24.93
N LEU A 44 0.00 16.40 24.25
CA LEU A 44 0.59 15.75 23.08
C LEU A 44 1.09 14.33 23.38
N ALA A 45 1.81 14.15 24.48
CA ALA A 45 2.38 12.84 24.84
C ALA A 45 1.36 11.86 25.43
N SER A 46 0.36 12.34 26.17
CA SER A 46 -0.58 11.49 26.88
C SER A 46 -1.80 11.11 26.04
N ASP A 47 -2.28 12.05 25.21
CA ASP A 47 -3.62 11.96 24.62
C ASP A 47 -3.56 11.86 23.09
N HIS A 48 -2.57 12.49 22.46
CA HIS A 48 -2.50 12.59 21.00
C HIS A 48 -1.59 11.54 20.35
N LEU A 49 -0.32 11.46 20.76
CA LEU A 49 0.63 10.49 20.20
C LEU A 49 0.17 9.02 20.32
N PRO A 50 -0.54 8.58 21.38
CA PRO A 50 -1.04 7.21 21.47
C PRO A 50 -2.19 6.86 20.51
N GLN A 51 -2.79 7.84 19.82
CA GLN A 51 -3.95 7.62 18.93
C GLN A 51 -3.56 7.43 17.47
N VAL A 52 -2.26 7.48 17.15
CA VAL A 52 -1.73 7.44 15.78
C VAL A 52 -0.57 6.47 15.67
N ASP A 53 -0.36 5.91 14.49
CA ASP A 53 0.83 5.14 14.15
C ASP A 53 2.01 6.08 13.93
N VAL A 54 2.89 6.21 14.93
CA VAL A 54 4.00 7.17 14.93
C VAL A 54 5.27 6.57 14.32
N HIS A 55 5.84 7.28 13.35
CA HIS A 55 7.14 6.99 12.76
C HIS A 55 8.06 8.20 12.86
N VAL A 56 9.34 7.95 13.10
CA VAL A 56 10.36 8.99 13.31
C VAL A 56 11.35 8.99 12.15
N ALA A 57 11.74 10.19 11.72
CA ALA A 57 12.85 10.38 10.79
C ALA A 57 14.14 10.60 11.59
N GLU A 58 15.14 9.77 11.32
CA GLU A 58 16.44 9.85 11.94
C GLU A 58 17.53 10.31 10.98
N ARG A 59 18.43 11.14 11.50
CA ARG A 59 19.63 11.58 10.83
C ARG A 59 20.76 11.57 11.83
N GLU A 60 21.82 10.83 11.54
CA GLU A 60 23.00 10.71 12.42
C GLU A 60 22.63 10.22 13.83
N GLY A 61 21.68 9.27 13.92
CA GLY A 61 21.21 8.73 15.20
C GLY A 61 20.39 9.72 16.05
N ARG A 62 19.90 10.81 15.44
CA ARG A 62 19.02 11.78 16.10
C ARG A 62 17.68 11.84 15.39
N ILE A 63 16.60 11.83 16.17
CA ILE A 63 15.26 12.10 15.67
C ILE A 63 15.16 13.59 15.28
N VAL A 64 14.88 13.82 14.00
CA VAL A 64 14.78 15.15 13.38
C VAL A 64 13.36 15.52 12.94
N GLY A 65 12.44 14.56 12.96
CA GLY A 65 11.04 14.77 12.66
C GLY A 65 10.23 13.51 12.94
N PHE A 66 8.92 13.64 12.91
CA PHE A 66 8.01 12.51 13.05
C PHE A 66 6.74 12.72 12.23
N VAL A 67 6.08 11.61 11.93
CA VAL A 67 4.76 11.55 11.31
C VAL A 67 3.85 10.64 12.12
N GLY A 68 2.63 11.07 12.34
CA GLY A 68 1.56 10.29 12.96
C GLY A 68 0.46 10.04 11.93
N ILE A 69 0.15 8.78 11.67
CA ILE A 69 -0.84 8.35 10.68
C ILE A 69 -2.02 7.70 11.41
N ALA A 70 -3.25 8.08 11.06
CA ALA A 70 -4.45 7.36 11.44
C ALA A 70 -5.28 7.10 10.19
N ASP A 71 -5.70 5.85 9.99
CA ASP A 71 -6.41 5.41 8.79
C ASP A 71 -5.73 5.85 7.48
N ASP A 72 -6.38 6.72 6.71
CA ASP A 72 -5.87 7.28 5.45
C ASP A 72 -5.42 8.74 5.58
N LYS A 73 -5.12 9.20 6.80
CA LYS A 73 -4.81 10.60 7.11
C LYS A 73 -3.48 10.76 7.83
N VAL A 74 -2.71 11.75 7.37
CA VAL A 74 -1.59 12.32 8.13
C VAL A 74 -2.20 13.23 9.20
N GLU A 75 -2.23 12.75 10.44
CA GLU A 75 -2.73 13.53 11.58
C GLU A 75 -1.66 14.45 12.15
N MET A 76 -0.39 14.04 12.06
CA MET A 76 0.74 14.84 12.53
C MET A 76 1.90 14.71 11.57
N LEU A 77 2.53 15.84 11.21
CA LEU A 77 3.81 15.85 10.52
C LEU A 77 4.59 17.07 10.98
N PHE A 78 5.64 16.82 11.76
CA PHE A 78 6.47 17.87 12.35
C PHE A 78 7.95 17.54 12.16
N VAL A 79 8.73 18.58 11.88
CA VAL A 79 10.17 18.51 11.67
C VAL A 79 10.80 19.54 12.58
N ASP A 80 11.92 19.21 13.21
CA ASP A 80 12.68 20.15 14.02
C ASP A 80 12.98 21.42 13.19
N ALA A 81 12.77 22.61 13.75
CA ALA A 81 12.93 23.85 12.99
C ALA A 81 14.35 24.00 12.40
N ALA A 82 15.37 23.43 13.06
CA ALA A 82 16.75 23.41 12.55
C ALA A 82 16.96 22.49 11.33
N GLU A 83 15.99 21.60 11.06
CA GLU A 83 16.03 20.61 9.97
C GLU A 83 15.05 20.93 8.83
N HIS A 84 14.33 22.06 8.93
CA HIS A 84 13.50 22.59 7.86
C HIS A 84 14.32 22.86 6.57
N GLY A 85 13.69 22.58 5.42
CA GLY A 85 14.35 22.72 4.11
C GLY A 85 15.41 21.67 3.80
N ARG A 86 15.72 20.75 4.72
CA ARG A 86 16.74 19.70 4.55
C ARG A 86 16.15 18.32 4.21
N GLY A 87 14.92 18.29 3.71
CA GLY A 87 14.28 17.09 3.14
C GLY A 87 13.55 16.16 4.11
N ALA A 88 13.63 16.35 5.43
CA ALA A 88 12.98 15.46 6.40
C ALA A 88 11.45 15.41 6.26
N GLY A 89 10.81 16.57 6.10
CA GLY A 89 9.37 16.62 5.86
C GLY A 89 8.95 15.92 4.56
N THR A 90 9.76 16.03 3.50
CA THR A 90 9.50 15.29 2.24
C THR A 90 9.60 13.79 2.46
N ALA A 91 10.63 13.32 3.15
CA ALA A 91 10.82 11.89 3.41
C ALA A 91 9.68 11.30 4.26
N LEU A 92 9.27 12.02 5.32
CA LEU A 92 8.14 11.64 6.17
C LEU A 92 6.81 11.63 5.41
N LEU A 93 6.57 12.62 4.55
CA LEU A 93 5.34 12.63 3.74
C LEU A 93 5.34 11.51 2.70
N SER A 94 6.46 11.29 2.00
CA SER A 94 6.59 10.17 1.06
C SER A 94 6.32 8.84 1.75
N PHE A 95 6.94 8.62 2.92
CA PHE A 95 6.66 7.45 3.74
C PHE A 95 5.16 7.33 4.07
N ALA A 96 4.51 8.40 4.51
CA ALA A 96 3.08 8.35 4.84
C ALA A 96 2.18 8.06 3.62
N LEU A 97 2.50 8.63 2.46
CA LEU A 97 1.81 8.33 1.20
C LEU A 97 1.98 6.86 0.81
N ASP A 98 3.20 6.33 0.94
CA ASP A 98 3.50 4.92 0.68
C ASP A 98 2.77 3.99 1.68
N HIS A 99 2.45 4.50 2.87
CA HIS A 99 1.66 3.83 3.91
C HIS A 99 0.14 4.08 3.80
N GLY A 100 -0.32 4.67 2.69
CA GLY A 100 -1.75 4.80 2.36
C GLY A 100 -2.41 6.09 2.84
N ALA A 101 -1.67 7.00 3.48
CA ALA A 101 -2.20 8.30 3.82
C ALA A 101 -2.43 9.13 2.56
N VAL A 102 -3.62 9.69 2.42
CA VAL A 102 -4.05 10.49 1.26
C VAL A 102 -4.81 11.76 1.69
N ALA A 103 -4.98 11.97 2.98
CA ALA A 103 -5.62 13.15 3.56
C ALA A 103 -4.68 13.83 4.57
N VAL A 104 -4.86 15.14 4.74
CA VAL A 104 -4.25 15.92 5.81
C VAL A 104 -5.15 17.11 6.13
N ASP A 105 -5.26 17.45 7.41
CA ASP A 105 -5.82 18.73 7.82
C ASP A 105 -4.66 19.64 8.21
N VAL A 106 -4.59 20.81 7.58
CA VAL A 106 -3.54 21.79 7.83
C VAL A 106 -4.18 23.10 8.25
N ASN A 107 -3.57 23.78 9.21
CA ASN A 107 -4.03 25.11 9.59
C ASN A 107 -3.87 26.09 8.41
N GLU A 108 -4.96 26.76 8.04
CA GLU A 108 -5.01 27.69 6.89
C GLU A 108 -4.00 28.84 7.04
N GLN A 109 -3.71 29.24 8.27
CA GLN A 109 -2.79 30.33 8.58
C GLN A 109 -1.31 29.91 8.48
N ASN A 110 -1.02 28.60 8.46
CA ASN A 110 0.32 28.08 8.20
C ASN A 110 0.55 27.96 6.68
N THR A 111 0.75 29.10 6.03
CA THR A 111 0.92 29.18 4.57
C THR A 111 2.09 28.34 4.05
N ALA A 112 3.17 28.22 4.83
CA ALA A 112 4.32 27.38 4.49
C ALA A 112 3.95 25.89 4.42
N ALA A 113 3.16 25.38 5.38
CA ALA A 113 2.68 24.00 5.36
C ALA A 113 1.66 23.78 4.23
N VAL A 114 0.75 24.72 3.99
CA VAL A 114 -0.19 24.67 2.87
C VAL A 114 0.56 24.55 1.53
N GLU A 115 1.55 25.41 1.29
CA GLU A 115 2.39 25.33 0.08
C GLU A 115 3.19 24.03 0.02
N PHE A 116 3.70 23.54 1.15
CA PHE A 116 4.43 22.28 1.23
C PHE A 116 3.58 21.11 0.72
N TYR A 117 2.33 21.01 1.15
CA TYR A 117 1.40 19.97 0.70
C TYR A 117 0.97 20.17 -0.76
N GLN A 118 0.67 21.41 -1.18
CA GLN A 118 0.28 21.71 -2.56
C GLN A 118 1.36 21.31 -3.58
N ARG A 119 2.62 21.66 -3.31
CA ARG A 119 3.76 21.29 -4.16
C ARG A 119 3.97 19.77 -4.25
N ARG A 120 3.41 19.02 -3.29
CA ARG A 120 3.47 17.56 -3.22
C ARG A 120 2.14 16.93 -3.62
N GLY A 121 1.34 17.60 -4.43
CA GLY A 121 0.16 17.03 -5.07
C GLY A 121 -1.12 17.07 -4.25
N PHE A 122 -1.14 17.67 -3.06
CA PHE A 122 -2.38 17.86 -2.31
C PHE A 122 -3.21 19.03 -2.84
N THR A 123 -4.53 18.86 -2.83
CA THR A 123 -5.51 19.91 -3.17
C THR A 123 -6.50 20.10 -2.03
N ALA A 124 -6.87 21.34 -1.74
CA ALA A 124 -7.91 21.64 -0.76
C ALA A 124 -9.27 21.12 -1.26
N VAL A 125 -9.95 20.32 -0.45
CA VAL A 125 -11.27 19.73 -0.73
C VAL A 125 -12.34 20.18 0.25
N GLY A 126 -11.94 20.89 1.30
CA GLY A 126 -12.85 21.43 2.30
C GLY A 126 -12.15 22.40 3.23
N ARG A 127 -12.95 23.09 4.04
CA ARG A 127 -12.48 24.07 5.03
C ARG A 127 -13.35 23.98 6.28
N SER A 128 -12.73 24.14 7.43
CA SER A 128 -13.40 24.36 8.72
C SER A 128 -12.97 25.71 9.27
N SER A 129 -13.90 26.46 9.87
CA SER A 129 -13.59 27.73 10.56
C SER A 129 -12.96 27.54 11.93
N ARG A 130 -12.94 26.30 12.44
CA ARG A 130 -12.42 25.90 13.75
C ARG A 130 -11.57 24.65 13.64
N ASP A 131 -10.67 24.48 14.60
CA ASP A 131 -9.93 23.22 14.77
C ASP A 131 -10.78 22.15 15.47
N ASP A 132 -10.19 20.97 15.68
CA ASP A 132 -10.88 19.82 16.28
C ASP A 132 -11.28 20.04 17.75
N GLN A 133 -10.68 21.03 18.43
CA GLN A 133 -11.02 21.44 19.78
C GLN A 133 -12.00 22.62 19.82
N GLY A 134 -12.48 23.08 18.65
CA GLY A 134 -13.43 24.19 18.53
C GLY A 134 -12.79 25.58 18.64
N ARG A 135 -11.46 25.69 18.67
CA ARG A 135 -10.74 26.98 18.71
C ARG A 135 -10.84 27.69 17.36
N PRO A 136 -10.73 29.03 17.31
CA PRO A 136 -10.92 29.81 16.09
C PRO A 136 -9.68 29.77 15.16
N TYR A 137 -9.19 28.57 14.90
CA TYR A 137 -8.03 28.27 14.08
C TYR A 137 -8.50 27.51 12.83
N PRO A 138 -8.71 28.18 11.69
CA PRO A 138 -9.28 27.54 10.51
C PRO A 138 -8.38 26.42 9.97
N LEU A 139 -9.01 25.31 9.58
CA LEU A 139 -8.32 24.17 8.96
C LEU A 139 -8.73 24.07 7.48
N LEU A 140 -7.74 23.83 6.62
CA LEU A 140 -7.95 23.34 5.27
C LEU A 140 -7.86 21.83 5.28
N ARG A 141 -8.92 21.17 4.79
CA ARG A 141 -8.89 19.75 4.51
C ARG A 141 -8.31 19.54 3.14
N MET A 142 -7.15 18.91 3.07
CA MET A 142 -6.45 18.65 1.83
C MET A 142 -6.40 17.15 1.55
N ARG A 143 -6.56 16.76 0.29
CA ARG A 143 -6.32 15.39 -0.15
C ARG A 143 -5.23 15.36 -1.19
N HIS A 144 -4.33 14.40 -1.06
CA HIS A 144 -3.36 14.08 -2.09
C HIS A 144 -4.15 13.71 -3.34
N ARG A 145 -3.80 14.31 -4.47
CA ARG A 145 -4.31 13.91 -5.76
C ARG A 145 -3.80 12.49 -5.99
N VAL A 146 -4.61 11.49 -5.61
CA VAL A 146 -4.65 10.25 -6.37
C VAL A 146 -4.93 10.73 -7.79
N PRO A 147 -4.06 10.44 -8.77
CA PRO A 147 -4.24 11.00 -10.09
C PRO A 147 -5.68 10.79 -10.52
N ALA A 148 -6.34 11.86 -10.96
CA ALA A 148 -7.57 11.69 -11.69
C ALA A 148 -7.20 10.76 -12.84
N TRP A 149 -7.84 9.60 -12.90
CA TRP A 149 -7.56 8.55 -13.89
C TRP A 149 -7.79 9.02 -15.35
N GLU A 150 -8.18 10.29 -15.53
CA GLU A 150 -8.29 11.01 -16.79
C GLU A 150 -6.92 11.56 -17.21
N GLY A 151 -6.42 11.09 -18.35
CA GLY A 151 -5.23 11.63 -19.02
C GLY A 151 -3.89 10.95 -18.70
N ILE A 152 -3.88 9.90 -17.87
CA ILE A 152 -2.73 9.01 -17.72
C ILE A 152 -2.73 8.00 -18.87
N SER A 153 -1.56 7.75 -19.48
CA SER A 153 -1.45 6.69 -20.49
C SER A 153 -1.73 5.32 -19.87
N THR A 154 -2.34 4.40 -20.62
CA THR A 154 -2.60 3.03 -20.13
C THR A 154 -1.34 2.38 -19.53
N ALA A 155 -0.18 2.62 -20.12
CA ALA A 155 1.11 2.11 -19.64
C ALA A 155 1.55 2.74 -18.29
N ASP A 156 1.31 4.03 -18.07
CA ASP A 156 1.66 4.70 -16.81
C ASP A 156 0.72 4.29 -15.66
N LEU A 157 -0.57 4.14 -15.98
CA LEU A 157 -1.58 3.67 -15.05
C LEU A 157 -1.26 2.24 -14.59
N GLN A 158 -0.85 1.37 -15.52
CA GLN A 158 -0.40 0.01 -15.23
C GLN A 158 0.89 -0.02 -14.42
N ARG A 159 1.86 0.84 -14.71
CA ARG A 159 3.10 0.94 -13.93
C ARG A 159 2.82 1.34 -12.48
N LEU A 160 2.00 2.37 -12.27
CA LEU A 160 1.65 2.87 -10.94
C LEU A 160 0.81 1.85 -10.16
N HIS A 161 -0.15 1.22 -10.83
CA HIS A 161 -0.99 0.17 -10.25
C HIS A 161 -0.18 -1.08 -9.88
N CYS A 162 0.77 -1.51 -10.71
CA CYS A 162 1.70 -2.59 -10.40
C CYS A 162 2.50 -2.35 -9.13
N GLN A 163 3.09 -1.16 -8.99
CA GLN A 163 3.91 -0.82 -7.83
C GLN A 163 3.06 -0.71 -6.55
N ALA A 164 1.94 0.01 -6.61
CA ALA A 164 1.07 0.19 -5.45
C ALA A 164 0.44 -1.13 -4.98
N THR A 165 0.02 -1.99 -5.91
CA THR A 165 -0.55 -3.31 -5.62
C THR A 165 0.48 -4.22 -4.95
N HIS A 166 1.70 -4.22 -5.46
CA HIS A 166 2.82 -4.96 -4.89
C HIS A 166 3.09 -4.56 -3.42
N ASP A 167 3.28 -3.26 -3.16
CA ASP A 167 3.67 -2.77 -1.84
C ASP A 167 2.55 -2.98 -0.80
N ALA A 168 1.28 -2.89 -1.21
CA ALA A 168 0.14 -3.14 -0.32
C ALA A 168 -0.06 -4.64 0.00
N ILE A 169 0.12 -5.55 -0.97
CA ILE A 169 0.07 -7.00 -0.72
C ILE A 169 1.18 -7.40 0.25
N GLU A 170 2.39 -6.87 0.08
CA GLU A 170 3.51 -7.12 0.99
C GLU A 170 3.15 -6.75 2.44
N ARG A 171 2.74 -5.49 2.67
CA ARG A 171 2.43 -4.97 4.00
C ARG A 171 1.34 -5.78 4.70
N ALA A 172 0.32 -6.14 3.95
CA ALA A 172 -0.85 -6.76 4.55
C ALA A 172 -0.65 -8.26 4.81
N LEU A 173 0.14 -8.95 3.98
CA LEU A 173 0.54 -10.33 4.27
C LEU A 173 1.53 -10.42 5.44
N GLN A 174 2.37 -9.40 5.69
CA GLN A 174 3.17 -9.31 6.92
C GLN A 174 2.32 -9.14 8.19
N ARG A 175 1.18 -8.46 8.09
CA ARG A 175 0.24 -8.24 9.21
C ARG A 175 -0.72 -9.40 9.45
N GLY A 176 -0.68 -10.44 8.60
CA GLY A 176 -1.48 -11.66 8.76
C GLY A 176 -2.99 -11.47 8.58
N GLY A 177 -3.40 -10.44 7.83
CA GLY A 177 -4.81 -10.15 7.57
C GLY A 177 -5.32 -10.81 6.27
N ASP A 178 -6.53 -11.38 6.31
CA ASP A 178 -7.25 -11.90 5.14
C ASP A 178 -8.35 -10.91 4.66
N ALA A 179 -8.31 -9.67 5.15
CA ALA A 179 -9.32 -8.64 4.86
C ALA A 179 -8.93 -7.84 3.60
N TRP A 180 -8.93 -8.51 2.45
CA TRP A 180 -8.42 -7.99 1.17
C TRP A 180 -9.06 -6.66 0.74
N MET A 181 -10.34 -6.46 1.05
CA MET A 181 -11.10 -5.24 0.73
C MET A 181 -10.64 -4.01 1.52
N ASP A 182 -9.99 -4.19 2.68
CA ASP A 182 -9.47 -3.09 3.49
C ASP A 182 -8.22 -2.47 2.87
N TRP A 183 -7.63 -3.14 1.87
CA TRP A 183 -6.34 -2.75 1.29
C TRP A 183 -6.46 -1.64 0.26
N ARG A 184 -7.71 -1.21 -0.01
CA ARG A 184 -8.08 -0.15 -0.94
C ARG A 184 -7.45 -0.27 -2.33
N LEU A 185 -7.16 -1.50 -2.75
CA LEU A 185 -6.72 -1.84 -4.10
C LEU A 185 -7.89 -2.36 -4.94
N PRO A 186 -7.84 -2.21 -6.27
CA PRO A 186 -8.64 -3.00 -7.18
C PRO A 186 -8.42 -4.49 -6.92
N VAL A 187 -9.43 -5.16 -6.36
CA VAL A 187 -9.34 -6.56 -5.95
C VAL A 187 -10.64 -7.29 -6.28
N ILE A 188 -10.49 -8.56 -6.65
CA ILE A 188 -11.58 -9.52 -6.76
C ILE A 188 -11.46 -10.44 -5.56
N ASP A 189 -12.17 -10.09 -4.49
CA ASP A 189 -12.20 -10.85 -3.26
C ASP A 189 -13.13 -12.05 -3.40
N ARG A 190 -12.58 -13.26 -3.23
CA ARG A 190 -13.29 -14.55 -3.20
C ARG A 190 -13.12 -15.25 -1.85
N GLY A 191 -12.91 -14.48 -0.78
CA GLY A 191 -12.73 -14.93 0.60
C GLY A 191 -11.30 -15.40 0.87
N ARG A 192 -11.02 -16.70 0.65
CA ARG A 192 -9.67 -17.28 0.88
C ARG A 192 -8.73 -17.09 -0.32
N HIS A 193 -9.22 -16.46 -1.38
CA HIS A 193 -8.54 -16.26 -2.64
C HIS A 193 -8.84 -14.83 -3.08
N ALA A 194 -7.82 -14.07 -3.40
CA ALA A 194 -7.96 -12.72 -3.94
C ALA A 194 -7.18 -12.62 -5.25
N ILE A 195 -7.77 -11.95 -6.23
CA ILE A 195 -7.12 -11.64 -7.50
C ILE A 195 -6.92 -10.13 -7.56
N PHE A 196 -5.67 -9.72 -7.73
CA PHE A 196 -5.27 -8.34 -7.96
C PHE A 196 -4.83 -8.21 -9.42
N PRO A 197 -5.71 -7.69 -10.30
CA PRO A 197 -5.35 -7.32 -11.67
C PRO A 197 -4.08 -6.46 -11.67
N LEU A 198 -3.17 -6.62 -12.63
CA LEU A 198 -1.96 -5.78 -12.74
C LEU A 198 -1.86 -5.07 -14.08
N VAL A 199 -1.96 -5.80 -15.19
CA VAL A 199 -1.68 -5.28 -16.56
C VAL A 199 -2.65 -5.85 -17.58
N VAL A 200 -2.97 -5.07 -18.62
CA VAL A 200 -3.53 -5.54 -19.90
C VAL A 200 -2.76 -4.92 -21.07
N ALA A 201 -2.17 -5.72 -21.93
CA ALA A 201 -1.56 -5.26 -23.18
C ALA A 201 -2.36 -5.79 -24.37
N ASP A 202 -2.56 -4.95 -25.39
CA ASP A 202 -2.97 -5.44 -26.71
C ASP A 202 -1.77 -6.19 -27.31
N ALA A 203 -2.00 -7.42 -27.78
CA ALA A 203 -0.97 -8.29 -28.36
C ALA A 203 -0.30 -7.67 -29.61
N SER A 204 -0.87 -6.59 -30.16
CA SER A 204 -0.37 -5.88 -31.35
C SER A 204 0.48 -4.64 -31.08
N GLY A 205 0.64 -4.21 -29.82
CA GLY A 205 1.26 -2.92 -29.46
C GLY A 205 2.75 -2.96 -29.07
N ASP A 206 3.52 -1.98 -29.54
CA ASP A 206 4.98 -1.80 -29.34
C ASP A 206 5.37 -1.23 -27.94
N GLY A 207 4.48 -1.36 -26.94
CA GLY A 207 4.63 -0.74 -25.62
C GLY A 207 4.62 -1.77 -24.50
N THR A 208 5.76 -1.90 -23.78
CA THR A 208 6.04 -2.81 -22.64
C THR A 208 5.28 -4.14 -22.68
N THR A 209 5.89 -5.18 -23.25
CA THR A 209 5.27 -6.51 -23.28
C THR A 209 4.97 -7.00 -21.85
N VAL A 210 3.88 -7.75 -21.65
CA VAL A 210 3.56 -8.35 -20.35
C VAL A 210 4.75 -9.16 -19.81
N ALA A 211 5.51 -9.78 -20.72
CA ALA A 211 6.77 -10.47 -20.42
C ALA A 211 7.84 -9.57 -19.75
N GLU A 212 8.02 -8.32 -20.20
CA GLU A 212 8.95 -7.37 -19.56
C GLU A 212 8.52 -7.01 -18.15
N THR A 213 7.21 -6.82 -17.94
CA THR A 213 6.66 -6.52 -16.61
C THR A 213 6.84 -7.71 -15.66
N ILE A 214 6.57 -8.94 -16.13
CA ILE A 214 6.86 -10.17 -15.38
C ILE A 214 8.35 -10.24 -15.03
N GLY A 215 9.24 -9.95 -16.00
CA GLY A 215 10.68 -9.96 -15.79
C GLY A 215 11.14 -8.96 -14.72
N ARG A 216 10.60 -7.74 -14.74
CA ARG A 216 10.89 -6.69 -13.74
C ARG A 216 10.37 -7.07 -12.36
N LEU A 217 9.11 -7.51 -12.25
CA LEU A 217 8.51 -7.90 -10.98
C LEU A 217 9.25 -9.10 -10.38
N ARG A 218 9.58 -10.11 -11.19
CA ARG A 218 10.38 -11.27 -10.75
C ARG A 218 11.76 -10.85 -10.23
N THR A 219 12.43 -9.94 -10.94
CA THR A 219 13.74 -9.43 -10.54
C THR A 219 13.64 -8.67 -9.23
N HIS A 220 12.66 -7.77 -9.11
CA HIS A 220 12.42 -6.97 -7.91
C HIS A 220 12.12 -7.86 -6.68
N TRP A 221 11.22 -8.83 -6.82
CA TRP A 221 10.95 -9.83 -5.76
C TRP A 221 12.11 -10.74 -5.45
N GLY A 222 12.90 -11.13 -6.45
CA GLY A 222 14.13 -11.88 -6.23
C GLY A 222 15.16 -11.09 -5.40
N TYR A 223 15.31 -9.78 -5.65
CA TYR A 223 16.22 -8.91 -4.90
C TYR A 223 15.75 -8.67 -3.47
N LEU A 224 14.47 -8.40 -3.25
CA LEU A 224 13.92 -8.10 -1.93
C LEU A 224 13.76 -9.33 -1.05
N HIS A 225 13.39 -10.47 -1.66
CA HIS A 225 12.99 -11.67 -0.92
C HIS A 225 13.89 -12.89 -1.20
N GLY A 226 15.07 -12.73 -1.80
CA GLY A 226 16.02 -13.83 -2.05
C GLY A 226 16.66 -14.46 -0.80
N GLY A 227 16.22 -14.09 0.41
CA GLY A 227 16.72 -14.60 1.69
C GLY A 227 16.03 -15.90 2.18
N HIS A 228 16.56 -16.48 3.26
CA HIS A 228 16.26 -17.83 3.74
C HIS A 228 14.79 -18.14 4.11
N ASP A 229 13.93 -17.13 4.27
CA ASP A 229 12.54 -17.30 4.74
C ASP A 229 11.46 -17.24 3.63
N TYR A 230 11.77 -16.72 2.45
CA TYR A 230 10.83 -16.67 1.32
C TYR A 230 11.17 -17.77 0.32
N ARG A 231 10.23 -18.71 0.14
CA ARG A 231 10.41 -19.83 -0.78
C ARG A 231 9.76 -19.53 -2.12
N LEU A 232 10.57 -19.46 -3.17
CA LEU A 232 10.12 -19.58 -4.55
C LEU A 232 9.74 -21.05 -4.82
N GLY A 233 8.54 -21.28 -5.34
CA GLY A 233 8.08 -22.60 -5.77
C GLY A 233 7.47 -22.56 -7.17
N HIS A 234 7.30 -23.73 -7.75
CA HIS A 234 6.61 -23.93 -9.02
C HIS A 234 5.25 -24.58 -8.77
N LEU A 235 4.25 -24.21 -9.57
CA LEU A 235 2.96 -24.89 -9.57
C LEU A 235 3.06 -26.22 -10.33
N ASP A 236 2.33 -27.22 -9.84
CA ASP A 236 2.09 -28.43 -10.62
C ASP A 236 0.85 -28.19 -11.51
N GLU A 237 1.06 -28.13 -12.82
CA GLU A 237 -0.01 -27.94 -13.81
C GLU A 237 -0.93 -29.16 -13.96
N THR A 238 -0.63 -30.29 -13.31
CA THR A 238 -1.42 -31.53 -13.41
C THR A 238 -2.34 -31.77 -12.22
N GLU A 239 -2.21 -31.00 -11.13
CA GLU A 239 -3.06 -31.14 -9.94
C GLU A 239 -3.43 -29.79 -9.29
N GLY A 240 -4.52 -29.79 -8.50
CA GLY A 240 -4.92 -28.69 -7.63
C GLY A 240 -5.02 -27.33 -8.33
N TYR A 241 -4.47 -26.30 -7.68
CA TYR A 241 -4.53 -24.93 -8.18
C TYR A 241 -3.79 -24.72 -9.51
N GLY A 242 -2.65 -25.39 -9.71
CA GLY A 242 -1.88 -25.29 -10.94
C GLY A 242 -2.62 -25.87 -12.14
N ARG A 243 -3.29 -27.02 -11.97
CA ARG A 243 -4.18 -27.58 -13.01
C ARG A 243 -5.30 -26.63 -13.39
N LYS A 244 -5.93 -25.98 -12.41
CA LYS A 244 -7.00 -25.01 -12.67
C LYS A 244 -6.53 -23.84 -13.52
N LEU A 245 -5.33 -23.31 -13.24
CA LEU A 245 -4.74 -22.25 -14.05
C LEU A 245 -4.42 -22.72 -15.47
N ALA A 246 -3.89 -23.94 -15.63
CA ALA A 246 -3.60 -24.52 -16.93
C ALA A 246 -4.87 -24.76 -17.77
N GLU A 247 -5.93 -25.34 -17.16
CA GLU A 247 -7.24 -25.54 -17.81
C GLU A 247 -7.90 -24.22 -18.24
N ALA A 248 -7.63 -23.14 -17.50
CA ALA A 248 -8.14 -21.81 -17.79
C ALA A 248 -7.33 -21.04 -18.85
N GLY A 249 -6.23 -21.61 -19.37
CA GLY A 249 -5.30 -20.89 -20.26
C GLY A 249 -4.47 -19.80 -19.56
N ALA A 250 -4.56 -19.71 -18.23
CA ALA A 250 -3.96 -18.66 -17.40
C ALA A 250 -2.59 -19.08 -16.82
N ALA A 251 -1.89 -20.00 -17.49
CA ALA A 251 -0.57 -20.48 -17.10
C ALA A 251 0.46 -20.00 -18.14
N GLY A 252 1.03 -18.81 -17.90
CA GLY A 252 2.24 -18.39 -18.60
C GLY A 252 3.38 -19.41 -18.42
N ARG A 253 4.40 -19.34 -19.30
CA ARG A 253 5.51 -20.30 -19.57
C ARG A 253 6.29 -20.96 -18.41
N ASN A 254 5.93 -20.79 -17.13
CA ASN A 254 6.37 -21.56 -15.96
C ASN A 254 5.70 -20.91 -14.71
N PRO A 255 4.50 -21.30 -14.29
CA PRO A 255 3.79 -20.64 -13.21
C PRO A 255 4.52 -20.83 -11.87
N PHE A 256 4.92 -19.72 -11.24
CA PHE A 256 5.70 -19.70 -10.00
C PHE A 256 4.97 -18.93 -8.90
N TRP A 257 5.39 -19.17 -7.65
CA TRP A 257 4.80 -18.55 -6.48
C TRP A 257 5.81 -18.27 -5.37
N TRP A 258 5.51 -17.31 -4.49
CA TRP A 258 6.28 -17.01 -3.29
C TRP A 258 5.45 -17.22 -2.03
N ALA A 259 6.04 -17.85 -1.00
CA ALA A 259 5.45 -17.95 0.32
C ALA A 259 5.58 -16.62 1.08
N VAL A 260 4.46 -16.05 1.53
CA VAL A 260 4.43 -14.84 2.37
C VAL A 260 3.31 -14.99 3.41
N GLY A 261 3.61 -14.89 4.71
CA GLY A 261 2.57 -14.81 5.76
C GLY A 261 1.51 -15.92 5.74
N GLY A 262 1.89 -17.17 5.42
CA GLY A 262 0.95 -18.30 5.30
C GLY A 262 0.17 -18.37 3.98
N HIS A 263 0.41 -17.43 3.07
CA HIS A 263 -0.15 -17.35 1.73
C HIS A 263 0.92 -17.67 0.68
N ALA A 264 0.45 -17.98 -0.51
CA ALA A 264 1.24 -17.99 -1.73
C ALA A 264 0.74 -16.88 -2.64
N VAL A 265 1.67 -16.08 -3.15
CA VAL A 265 1.37 -15.12 -4.20
C VAL A 265 1.86 -15.68 -5.53
N VAL A 266 0.92 -15.82 -6.46
CA VAL A 266 1.09 -16.48 -7.75
C VAL A 266 0.96 -15.44 -8.86
N PHE A 267 1.90 -15.42 -9.79
CA PHE A 267 1.78 -14.58 -10.99
C PHE A 267 0.99 -15.35 -12.03
N VAL A 268 -0.12 -14.76 -12.45
CA VAL A 268 -1.04 -15.35 -13.42
C VAL A 268 -1.07 -14.49 -14.66
N HIS A 269 -0.67 -15.10 -15.77
CA HIS A 269 -0.65 -14.50 -17.09
C HIS A 269 -1.61 -15.26 -17.98
N SER A 270 -2.55 -14.57 -18.61
CA SER A 270 -3.46 -15.13 -19.61
C SER A 270 -3.34 -14.32 -20.90
N ALA A 271 -3.52 -14.99 -22.03
CA ALA A 271 -3.58 -14.36 -23.34
C ALA A 271 -4.89 -14.80 -24.02
N ASP A 272 -5.89 -13.91 -24.02
CA ASP A 272 -7.23 -14.18 -24.54
C ASP A 272 -7.61 -13.10 -25.57
N ASP A 273 -8.15 -13.51 -26.72
CA ASP A 273 -8.73 -12.64 -27.75
C ASP A 273 -7.88 -11.42 -28.16
N GLY A 274 -6.56 -11.61 -28.26
CA GLY A 274 -5.62 -10.56 -28.68
C GLY A 274 -5.24 -9.58 -27.57
N ALA A 275 -5.61 -9.86 -26.31
CA ALA A 275 -5.14 -9.14 -25.14
C ALA A 275 -4.35 -10.07 -24.21
N GLU A 276 -3.17 -9.64 -23.78
CA GLU A 276 -2.41 -10.27 -22.71
C GLU A 276 -2.72 -9.60 -21.38
N THR A 277 -2.95 -10.39 -20.33
CA THR A 277 -3.28 -9.89 -19.00
C THR A 277 -2.32 -10.45 -17.96
N LEU A 278 -1.99 -9.65 -16.95
CA LEU A 278 -1.22 -10.06 -15.78
C LEU A 278 -2.01 -9.77 -14.51
N ALA A 279 -2.01 -10.70 -13.57
CA ALA A 279 -2.58 -10.53 -12.24
C ALA A 279 -1.71 -11.21 -11.16
N LEU A 280 -1.87 -10.78 -9.92
CA LEU A 280 -1.40 -11.48 -8.74
C LEU A 280 -2.57 -12.20 -8.09
N HIS A 281 -2.45 -13.51 -7.97
CA HIS A 281 -3.39 -14.31 -7.20
C HIS A 281 -2.79 -14.56 -5.82
N VAL A 282 -3.49 -14.16 -4.78
CA VAL A 282 -3.12 -14.49 -3.41
C VAL A 282 -4.01 -15.63 -2.94
N VAL A 283 -3.38 -16.75 -2.62
CA VAL A 283 -4.05 -18.00 -2.22
C VAL A 283 -3.43 -18.55 -0.94
N PRO A 284 -4.10 -19.45 -0.21
CA PRO A 284 -3.50 -20.12 0.94
C PRO A 284 -2.27 -20.93 0.50
N LEU A 285 -1.17 -20.84 1.24
CA LEU A 285 0.09 -21.53 0.88
C LEU A 285 -0.09 -23.05 0.73
N GLU A 286 -1.03 -23.63 1.47
CA GLU A 286 -1.37 -25.05 1.41
C GLU A 286 -2.02 -25.49 0.09
N TRP A 287 -2.48 -24.56 -0.77
CA TRP A 287 -3.03 -24.90 -2.09
C TRP A 287 -1.96 -25.16 -3.14
N VAL A 288 -0.77 -24.58 -2.97
CA VAL A 288 0.33 -24.67 -3.94
C VAL A 288 1.50 -25.51 -3.44
N ARG A 289 1.58 -25.76 -2.13
CA ARG A 289 2.65 -26.53 -1.52
C ARG A 289 2.35 -28.03 -1.58
N ARG A 290 3.23 -28.80 -2.21
CA ARG A 290 3.15 -30.27 -2.14
C ARG A 290 3.40 -30.76 -0.71
N HIS A 291 2.56 -31.70 -0.27
CA HIS A 291 2.75 -32.45 0.97
C HIS A 291 3.35 -33.82 0.63
N PRO A 292 4.48 -34.23 1.25
CA PRO A 292 5.01 -35.58 1.07
C PRO A 292 4.01 -36.65 1.48
N SER A 293 4.02 -37.79 0.79
CA SER A 293 3.15 -38.94 1.05
C SER A 293 3.40 -39.58 2.43
N GLU A 294 4.60 -39.43 3.00
CA GLU A 294 5.01 -39.98 4.30
C GLU A 294 4.67 -39.04 5.49
N THR A 295 3.55 -38.33 5.43
CA THR A 295 3.13 -37.43 6.51
C THR A 295 2.03 -38.03 7.39
N THR A 296 1.82 -37.43 8.56
CA THR A 296 0.83 -37.90 9.55
C THR A 296 -0.60 -37.95 8.98
N LYS A 297 -1.49 -38.76 9.57
CA LYS A 297 -2.93 -38.80 9.22
C LYS A 297 -3.59 -37.42 9.21
N ARG A 298 -3.19 -36.53 10.13
CA ARG A 298 -3.68 -35.14 10.21
C ARG A 298 -3.19 -34.31 9.01
N THR A 299 -1.93 -34.46 8.62
CA THR A 299 -1.35 -33.80 7.44
C THR A 299 -2.03 -34.25 6.15
N ASN A 300 -2.25 -35.56 5.96
CA ASN A 300 -2.96 -36.10 4.79
C ASN A 300 -4.42 -35.64 4.71
N SER A 301 -5.10 -35.52 5.85
CA SER A 301 -6.46 -34.96 5.88
C SER A 301 -6.49 -33.49 5.49
N ARG A 302 -5.51 -32.69 5.96
CA ARG A 302 -5.37 -31.28 5.62
C ARG A 302 -5.06 -31.10 4.13
N GLY A 303 -4.13 -31.88 3.58
CA GLY A 303 -3.79 -31.86 2.16
C GLY A 303 -4.99 -32.15 1.25
N ARG A 304 -5.79 -33.18 1.56
CA ARG A 304 -7.02 -33.48 0.80
C ARG A 304 -8.07 -32.38 0.86
N ARG A 305 -8.18 -31.67 1.99
CA ARG A 305 -9.09 -30.53 2.12
C ARG A 305 -8.60 -29.35 1.28
N ALA A 306 -7.31 -29.02 1.36
CA ALA A 306 -6.69 -27.97 0.58
C ALA A 306 -6.83 -28.23 -0.93
N LEU A 307 -6.60 -29.46 -1.39
CA LEU A 307 -6.76 -29.86 -2.78
C LEU A 307 -8.18 -29.62 -3.29
N ARG A 308 -9.20 -30.16 -2.59
CA ARG A 308 -10.61 -29.94 -2.95
C ARG A 308 -10.99 -28.47 -3.02
N GLN A 309 -10.55 -27.69 -2.03
CA GLN A 309 -10.80 -26.25 -2.01
C GLN A 309 -10.17 -25.53 -3.20
N SER A 310 -8.93 -25.90 -3.55
CA SER A 310 -8.25 -25.31 -4.71
C SER A 310 -8.89 -25.68 -6.05
N GLU A 311 -9.62 -26.80 -6.13
CA GLU A 311 -10.30 -27.24 -7.35
C GLU A 311 -11.66 -26.55 -7.55
N GLU A 312 -12.31 -26.14 -6.45
CA GLU A 312 -13.62 -25.48 -6.45
C GLU A 312 -13.55 -23.98 -6.77
N VAL A 313 -12.36 -23.35 -6.68
CA VAL A 313 -12.26 -21.91 -6.93
C VAL A 313 -12.33 -21.56 -8.42
N ALA A 314 -13.00 -20.44 -8.71
CA ALA A 314 -12.81 -19.75 -9.97
C ALA A 314 -11.42 -19.10 -9.98
N VAL A 315 -10.67 -19.31 -11.06
CA VAL A 315 -9.34 -18.74 -11.27
C VAL A 315 -9.32 -17.71 -12.41
N THR A 316 -10.32 -17.74 -13.29
CA THR A 316 -10.51 -16.71 -14.30
C THR A 316 -11.16 -15.47 -13.69
N TRP A 317 -10.91 -14.34 -14.34
CA TRP A 317 -11.47 -13.05 -13.97
C TRP A 317 -11.58 -12.16 -15.20
N THR A 318 -12.45 -11.16 -15.11
CA THR A 318 -12.59 -10.09 -16.11
C THR A 318 -12.47 -8.73 -15.42
N TRP A 319 -12.11 -7.68 -16.15
CA TRP A 319 -12.01 -6.34 -15.56
C TRP A 319 -13.35 -5.80 -15.04
N SER A 320 -14.48 -6.27 -15.59
CA SER A 320 -15.82 -6.01 -15.07
C SER A 320 -16.07 -6.60 -13.68
N ASP A 321 -15.24 -7.54 -13.23
CA ASP A 321 -15.33 -8.14 -11.89
C ASP A 321 -14.61 -7.29 -10.82
N VAL A 322 -13.86 -6.27 -11.23
CA VAL A 322 -13.01 -5.47 -10.35
C VAL A 322 -13.85 -4.43 -9.60
N VAL A 323 -13.72 -4.42 -8.28
CA VAL A 323 -14.37 -3.44 -7.40
C VAL A 323 -13.35 -2.39 -7.00
N LEU A 324 -13.67 -1.11 -7.23
CA LEU A 324 -12.88 0.00 -6.73
C LEU A 324 -13.40 0.42 -5.35
N PRO A 325 -12.55 0.44 -4.31
CA PRO A 325 -12.95 0.88 -2.99
C PRO A 325 -13.51 2.30 -3.03
N GLY A 326 -14.74 2.48 -2.55
CA GLY A 326 -15.44 3.77 -2.52
C GLY A 326 -16.09 4.22 -3.85
N ARG A 327 -16.01 3.43 -4.94
CA ARG A 327 -16.64 3.78 -6.23
C ARG A 327 -17.56 2.70 -6.84
N GLY A 328 -17.77 1.56 -6.16
CA GLY A 328 -18.61 0.47 -6.68
C GLY A 328 -17.87 -0.39 -7.73
N ARG A 329 -18.61 -1.24 -8.46
CA ARG A 329 -18.04 -2.02 -9.57
C ARG A 329 -17.63 -1.07 -10.69
N MET A 330 -16.46 -1.29 -11.30
CA MET A 330 -16.10 -0.58 -12.53
C MET A 330 -17.13 -0.91 -13.62
N ASP A 331 -17.71 0.11 -14.26
CA ASP A 331 -18.28 -0.07 -15.59
C ASP A 331 -17.16 -0.62 -16.49
N ALA A 332 -17.48 -1.64 -17.27
CA ALA A 332 -16.52 -2.43 -18.04
C ALA A 332 -15.42 -1.53 -18.64
N TRP A 333 -14.17 -1.75 -18.23
CA TRP A 333 -13.03 -1.13 -18.90
C TRP A 333 -12.99 -1.68 -20.32
N HIS A 334 -13.60 -0.95 -21.24
CA HIS A 334 -13.38 -1.15 -22.64
C HIS A 334 -12.04 -0.49 -22.94
N PRO A 335 -10.99 -1.24 -23.32
CA PRO A 335 -9.85 -0.62 -23.96
C PRO A 335 -10.45 0.12 -25.15
N SER A 336 -10.42 1.44 -25.11
CA SER A 336 -10.92 2.27 -26.18
C SER A 336 -10.26 1.76 -27.46
N ARG A 337 -11.02 1.07 -28.32
CA ARG A 337 -10.67 1.04 -29.74
C ARG A 337 -10.66 2.51 -30.18
N PRO A 338 -9.67 2.89 -31.01
CA PRO A 338 -9.17 4.25 -31.16
C PRO A 338 -10.25 5.32 -31.38
#